data_AF-A0AB74B4N0-F1
#
_entry.id   AF-A0AB74B4N0-F1
#
_cell.length_a   1.000
_cell.length_b   1.000
_cell.length_c   1.000
_cell.angle_alpha   90.00
_cell.angle_beta   90.00
_cell.angle_gamma   90.00
#
_symmetry.space_group_name_H-M   'P 1'
#
loop_
_entity.id
_entity.type
_entity.pdbx_description
1 polymer ?
#
loop_
_entity_poly.entity_id
_entity_poly.type
_entity_poly.pdbx_seq_one_letter_code
_entity_poly.pdbx_strand_id
1 'polypeptide(L)'
;MVHGVSKGKVGLIKYLERYLPKGHAQDISIRLKDWPKGRRSLLTIVSHPENPFVQENALLKLAAELLKTEHSGCLDNDGLGLDWLSIDCSDWNKIQHPDTPLALIVKAPNKIVHPWNEKPSWCSEEMAWAYRLGRLLRSAIIGESDFTTRFFPVREEQFDRYRGLQSSWYKRRMGLMPLSRGLGEEPTPISPWLNELVMRLLQWPGLEINRMDIEGFAAVRQPSDLLKLVNARLAEQGRIYGRQSNLPAYLLPVDCSPKSNLREFKVALVQTLMPRDSEFSSGDPLMWTASYRARHRAHLAAMCRLLGQQLAASRFAKRKTSDKQKNQLDLIVFPELAIHPDDMWLLHRLSDSTGALIFAGQTFVEHPYLKKPINRAVWLLRQESAAGRQIIRAYQGKQHGIPWELSSGVAGHRPYQVIIQLKDHSGAEAKLTGAVCYDATDLKLSADMREISDGFVIAALNPDINTFDNMTAALQFHMYQPVMLANTGQYGGSSAHAPWKAHYERQIAHVHGNNQAVVSIFEVDLLAFKNTRKVDVPKEKKAAPAGFKGRNLGTAS
;
A
#
# COMPACT_ATOMS: atom_id res chain seq x y z
N MET A 1 37.68 -8.97 64.96
CA MET A 1 36.79 -10.15 64.85
C MET A 1 35.69 -9.77 63.84
N VAL A 2 35.76 -10.22 62.57
CA VAL A 2 35.14 -11.48 62.07
C VAL A 2 33.60 -11.32 62.08
N HIS A 3 32.78 -11.36 61.01
CA HIS A 3 32.76 -11.85 59.61
C HIS A 3 31.70 -10.98 58.85
N GLY A 4 31.66 -10.74 57.54
CA GLY A 4 31.80 -11.63 56.39
C GLY A 4 30.44 -11.79 55.67
N VAL A 5 30.05 -10.84 54.81
CA VAL A 5 28.90 -11.01 53.87
C VAL A 5 29.35 -10.61 52.46
N SER A 6 29.84 -11.61 51.72
CA SER A 6 30.10 -11.54 50.29
C SER A 6 29.95 -12.94 49.73
N LYS A 7 29.42 -13.04 48.50
CA LYS A 7 29.13 -14.24 47.68
C LYS A 7 27.69 -14.76 47.77
N GLY A 8 26.77 -14.05 47.10
CA GLY A 8 25.44 -14.59 46.80
C GLY A 8 24.85 -14.12 45.46
N LYS A 9 25.16 -12.90 45.00
CA LYS A 9 24.54 -12.32 43.80
C LYS A 9 25.34 -12.46 42.49
N VAL A 10 26.60 -12.92 42.54
CA VAL A 10 27.45 -13.02 41.33
C VAL A 10 27.23 -14.33 40.55
N GLY A 11 26.59 -15.33 41.18
CA GLY A 11 26.34 -16.64 40.55
C GLY A 11 25.18 -16.63 39.53
N LEU A 12 24.07 -15.95 39.85
CA LEU A 12 22.86 -16.02 39.01
C LEU A 12 23.03 -15.30 37.66
N ILE A 13 23.76 -14.17 37.65
CA ILE A 13 24.01 -13.38 36.44
C ILE A 13 24.93 -14.15 35.47
N LYS A 14 25.97 -14.85 35.98
CA LYS A 14 26.85 -15.70 35.17
C LYS A 14 26.17 -16.92 34.57
N TYR A 15 25.11 -17.44 35.21
CA TYR A 15 24.34 -18.56 34.67
C TYR A 15 23.38 -18.11 33.56
N LEU A 16 22.80 -16.91 33.65
CA LEU A 16 21.94 -16.35 32.59
C LEU A 16 22.73 -16.01 31.31
N GLU A 17 23.97 -15.52 31.43
CA GLU A 17 24.87 -15.31 30.28
C GLU A 17 25.21 -16.59 29.50
N ARG A 18 25.04 -17.77 30.12
CA ARG A 18 25.25 -19.07 29.47
C ARG A 18 24.06 -19.54 28.63
N TYR A 19 22.86 -19.01 28.90
CA TYR A 19 21.62 -19.34 28.19
C TYR A 19 21.17 -18.24 27.22
N LEU A 20 21.73 -17.04 27.33
CA LEU A 20 21.68 -16.06 26.25
C LEU A 20 22.60 -16.56 25.13
N PRO A 21 22.10 -16.76 23.90
CA PRO A 21 23.00 -17.05 22.78
C PRO A 21 24.05 -15.94 22.75
N LYS A 22 25.34 -16.31 22.78
CA LYS A 22 26.43 -15.38 22.49
C LYS A 22 26.18 -14.88 21.08
N GLY A 23 25.47 -13.76 20.98
CA GLY A 23 25.16 -13.15 19.71
C GLY A 23 26.47 -12.90 19.01
N HIS A 24 26.62 -13.48 17.81
CA HIS A 24 27.35 -12.77 16.76
C HIS A 24 26.94 -11.31 16.88
N ALA A 25 27.90 -10.39 16.97
CA ALA A 25 27.61 -8.97 16.93
C ALA A 25 26.67 -8.73 15.75
N GLN A 26 25.37 -8.62 16.02
CA GLN A 26 24.41 -8.25 15.02
C GLN A 26 24.83 -6.84 14.64
N ASP A 27 24.88 -6.52 13.36
CA ASP A 27 24.93 -5.12 12.96
C ASP A 27 23.66 -4.47 13.52
N ILE A 28 23.77 -3.81 14.67
CA ILE A 28 22.69 -3.16 15.44
C ILE A 28 22.30 -1.84 14.76
N SER A 29 22.54 -1.68 13.46
CA SER A 29 21.91 -0.55 12.78
C SER A 29 20.40 -0.77 12.79
N ILE A 30 19.68 0.18 13.38
CA ILE A 30 18.22 0.25 13.42
C ILE A 30 17.64 0.36 12.00
N ARG A 31 18.45 0.82 11.04
CA ARG A 31 18.03 0.99 9.65
C ARG A 31 18.82 0.05 8.73
N LEU A 32 18.09 -0.57 7.82
CA LEU A 32 18.63 -1.44 6.79
C LEU A 32 19.63 -0.68 5.89
N LYS A 33 19.44 0.63 5.77
CA LYS A 33 20.28 1.51 4.95
C LYS A 33 21.73 1.64 5.38
N ASP A 34 21.98 1.49 6.68
CA ASP A 34 23.33 1.66 7.25
C ASP A 34 24.05 0.30 7.34
N TRP A 35 23.43 -0.78 6.85
CA TRP A 35 24.05 -2.09 6.81
C TRP A 35 25.19 -2.10 5.78
N PRO A 36 26.41 -2.55 6.16
CA PRO A 36 27.47 -2.73 5.18
C PRO A 36 27.06 -3.75 4.13
N LYS A 37 27.62 -3.57 2.93
CA LYS A 37 27.49 -4.48 1.80
C LYS A 37 27.94 -5.88 2.20
N GLY A 38 27.32 -6.89 1.59
CA GLY A 38 27.76 -8.27 1.70
C GLY A 38 26.73 -9.22 2.29
N ARG A 39 27.22 -10.44 2.53
CA ARG A 39 26.42 -11.62 2.88
C ARG A 39 25.79 -11.51 4.26
N ARG A 40 24.49 -11.79 4.34
CA ARG A 40 23.73 -11.89 5.60
C ARG A 40 22.78 -13.06 5.60
N SER A 41 22.47 -13.61 6.78
CA SER A 41 21.44 -14.65 6.91
C SER A 41 20.06 -14.07 6.59
N LEU A 42 19.24 -14.82 5.84
CA LEU A 42 17.87 -14.42 5.52
C LEU A 42 17.03 -14.23 6.77
N LEU A 43 17.17 -15.09 7.78
CA LEU A 43 16.50 -14.93 9.07
C LEU A 43 16.80 -13.57 9.72
N THR A 44 18.07 -13.14 9.73
CA THR A 44 18.46 -11.84 10.28
C THR A 44 17.85 -10.67 9.50
N ILE A 45 17.75 -10.79 8.17
CA ILE A 45 17.15 -9.75 7.34
C ILE A 45 15.64 -9.66 7.57
N VAL A 46 14.94 -10.79 7.60
CA VAL A 46 13.47 -10.79 7.69
C VAL A 46 12.98 -10.41 9.09
N SER A 47 13.75 -10.70 10.13
CA SER A 47 13.43 -10.28 11.50
C SER A 47 13.78 -8.82 11.78
N HIS A 48 14.40 -8.12 10.81
CA HIS A 48 14.68 -6.70 10.94
C HIS A 48 13.40 -5.85 10.86
N PRO A 49 13.27 -4.75 11.63
CA PRO A 49 12.11 -3.84 11.57
C PRO A 49 11.79 -3.31 10.16
N GLU A 50 12.82 -3.03 9.37
CA GLU A 50 12.70 -2.60 7.97
C GLU A 50 12.78 -3.77 6.97
N ASN A 51 12.24 -4.95 7.32
CA ASN A 51 12.28 -6.14 6.48
C ASN A 51 11.89 -5.83 5.02
N PRO A 52 12.82 -5.96 4.06
CA PRO A 52 12.56 -5.63 2.66
C PRO A 52 11.68 -6.66 1.96
N PHE A 53 11.60 -7.89 2.46
CA PHE A 53 10.82 -8.97 1.84
C PHE A 53 9.33 -8.90 2.13
N VAL A 54 8.89 -7.90 2.90
CA VAL A 54 7.47 -7.52 3.03
C VAL A 54 6.92 -6.97 1.71
N GLN A 55 7.81 -6.44 0.85
CA GLN A 55 7.49 -5.85 -0.45
C GLN A 55 7.69 -6.85 -1.59
N GLU A 56 6.88 -6.69 -2.64
CA GLU A 56 6.81 -7.66 -3.74
C GLU A 56 8.14 -7.81 -4.50
N ASN A 57 8.82 -6.72 -4.87
CA ASN A 57 9.98 -6.80 -5.74
C ASN A 57 11.13 -7.62 -5.11
N ALA A 58 11.51 -7.32 -3.87
CA ALA A 58 12.54 -8.09 -3.18
C ALA A 58 12.13 -9.55 -2.96
N LEU A 59 10.85 -9.81 -2.66
CA LEU A 59 10.36 -11.17 -2.45
C LEU A 59 10.32 -12.00 -3.74
N LEU A 60 9.95 -11.39 -4.87
CA LEU A 60 9.98 -12.06 -6.18
C LEU A 60 11.42 -12.36 -6.62
N LYS A 61 12.39 -11.50 -6.31
CA LYS A 61 13.81 -11.81 -6.53
C LYS A 61 14.25 -13.01 -5.70
N LEU A 62 13.86 -13.05 -4.42
CA LEU A 62 14.13 -14.22 -3.57
C LEU A 62 13.49 -15.50 -4.15
N ALA A 63 12.25 -15.42 -4.60
CA ALA A 63 11.56 -16.53 -5.25
C ALA A 63 12.27 -16.97 -6.53
N ALA A 64 12.70 -16.02 -7.37
CA ALA A 64 13.41 -16.30 -8.60
C ALA A 64 14.74 -17.02 -8.33
N GLU A 65 15.53 -16.55 -7.36
CA GLU A 65 16.77 -17.23 -6.96
C GLU A 65 16.50 -18.65 -6.45
N LEU A 66 15.52 -18.85 -5.55
CA LEU A 66 15.16 -20.18 -5.03
C LEU A 66 14.72 -21.17 -6.12
N LEU A 67 14.21 -20.69 -7.25
CA LEU A 67 13.73 -21.49 -8.36
C LEU A 67 14.80 -21.76 -9.44
N LYS A 68 16.01 -21.18 -9.34
CA LYS A 68 17.09 -21.42 -10.30
C LYS A 68 17.61 -22.85 -10.23
N THR A 69 18.11 -23.34 -11.36
CA THR A 69 18.71 -24.68 -11.50
C THR A 69 19.93 -24.88 -10.61
N GLU A 70 20.69 -23.82 -10.32
CA GLU A 70 21.85 -23.86 -9.40
C GLU A 70 21.48 -24.27 -7.97
N HIS A 71 20.20 -24.16 -7.61
CA HIS A 71 19.67 -24.56 -6.31
C HIS A 71 18.65 -25.71 -6.44
N SER A 72 18.70 -26.46 -7.55
CA SER A 72 17.84 -27.63 -7.75
C SER A 72 17.96 -28.59 -6.58
N GLY A 73 16.83 -29.05 -6.05
CA GLY A 73 16.76 -29.97 -4.93
C GLY A 73 16.75 -29.32 -3.53
N CYS A 74 17.01 -28.02 -3.40
CA CYS A 74 16.86 -27.36 -2.09
C CYS A 74 15.41 -27.40 -1.59
N LEU A 75 14.45 -27.29 -2.51
CA LEU A 75 13.01 -27.39 -2.26
C LEU A 75 12.52 -28.85 -2.18
N ASP A 76 13.39 -29.86 -2.14
CA ASP A 76 12.97 -31.25 -1.91
C ASP A 76 12.97 -31.60 -0.41
N ASN A 77 13.58 -30.77 0.42
CA ASN A 77 13.77 -31.01 1.84
C ASN A 77 12.80 -30.17 2.71
N ASP A 78 12.01 -30.83 3.55
CA ASP A 78 11.11 -30.15 4.50
C ASP A 78 11.85 -29.36 5.59
N GLY A 79 13.12 -29.69 5.86
CA GLY A 79 13.95 -28.96 6.82
C GLY A 79 14.37 -27.56 6.36
N LEU A 80 14.22 -27.21 5.08
CA LEU A 80 14.68 -25.92 4.56
C LEU A 80 13.97 -24.75 5.26
N GLY A 81 14.73 -24.03 6.08
CA GLY A 81 14.30 -22.84 6.82
C GLY A 81 15.06 -21.57 6.42
N LEU A 82 14.61 -20.42 6.93
CA LEU A 82 15.23 -19.12 6.65
C LEU A 82 16.66 -19.01 7.20
N ASP A 83 17.00 -19.77 8.23
CA ASP A 83 18.32 -19.84 8.85
C ASP A 83 19.37 -20.48 7.93
N TRP A 84 18.94 -21.30 6.97
CA TRP A 84 19.81 -21.98 6.00
C TRP A 84 20.09 -21.13 4.77
N LEU A 85 19.33 -20.05 4.60
CA LEU A 85 19.45 -19.16 3.48
C LEU A 85 20.29 -17.94 3.88
N SER A 86 21.18 -17.53 3.00
CA SER A 86 21.93 -16.28 3.11
C SER A 86 21.84 -15.51 1.82
N ILE A 87 21.68 -14.20 1.94
CA ILE A 87 21.52 -13.29 0.82
C ILE A 87 22.75 -12.41 0.73
N ASP A 88 23.30 -12.29 -0.48
CA ASP A 88 24.30 -11.29 -0.81
C ASP A 88 23.66 -10.19 -1.65
N CYS A 89 23.84 -8.95 -1.20
CA CYS A 89 23.27 -7.77 -1.82
C CYS A 89 24.29 -6.62 -1.80
N SER A 90 24.40 -5.93 -2.95
CA SER A 90 25.33 -4.82 -3.14
C SER A 90 24.86 -3.51 -2.51
N ASP A 91 23.55 -3.33 -2.34
CA ASP A 91 22.93 -2.16 -1.72
C ASP A 91 21.55 -2.50 -1.16
N TRP A 92 21.47 -2.62 0.17
CA TRP A 92 20.22 -2.95 0.87
C TRP A 92 19.13 -1.88 0.71
N ASN A 93 19.48 -0.62 0.43
CA ASN A 93 18.49 0.43 0.15
C ASN A 93 17.79 0.29 -1.19
N LYS A 94 18.48 -0.34 -2.14
CA LYS A 94 18.00 -0.51 -3.51
C LYS A 94 17.52 -1.92 -3.76
N ILE A 95 17.31 -2.74 -2.73
CA ILE A 95 16.87 -4.12 -2.89
C ILE A 95 15.53 -4.22 -3.66
N GLN A 96 14.66 -3.21 -3.56
CA GLN A 96 13.40 -3.13 -4.32
C GLN A 96 13.59 -2.69 -5.78
N HIS A 97 14.73 -2.07 -6.11
CA HIS A 97 15.02 -1.55 -7.44
C HIS A 97 15.21 -2.72 -8.42
N PRO A 98 14.51 -2.77 -9.56
CA PRO A 98 14.53 -3.90 -10.48
C PRO A 98 15.93 -4.37 -10.85
N ASP A 99 16.84 -3.41 -11.11
CA ASP A 99 18.20 -3.68 -11.58
C ASP A 99 19.19 -4.10 -10.47
N THR A 100 18.79 -4.08 -9.19
CA THR A 100 19.66 -4.51 -8.08
C THR A 100 19.69 -6.03 -8.00
N PRO A 101 20.84 -6.68 -8.22
CA PRO A 101 20.94 -8.13 -8.13
C PRO A 101 20.82 -8.59 -6.68
N LEU A 102 20.30 -9.81 -6.53
CA LEU A 102 20.21 -10.52 -5.27
C LEU A 102 20.78 -11.92 -5.53
N ALA A 103 21.80 -12.31 -4.78
CA ALA A 103 22.38 -13.65 -4.89
C ALA A 103 22.02 -14.48 -3.66
N LEU A 104 21.56 -15.70 -3.89
CA LEU A 104 21.18 -16.64 -2.84
C LEU A 104 22.31 -17.64 -2.59
N ILE A 105 22.52 -17.95 -1.32
CA ILE A 105 23.46 -18.97 -0.88
C ILE A 105 22.73 -19.89 0.07
N VAL A 106 22.66 -21.17 -0.30
CA VAL A 106 22.03 -22.22 0.49
C VAL A 106 23.12 -22.93 1.29
N LYS A 107 23.00 -22.93 2.63
CA LYS A 107 23.89 -23.67 3.52
C LYS A 107 23.49 -25.15 3.58
N ALA A 108 24.43 -26.00 4.00
CA ALA A 108 24.15 -27.42 4.23
C ALA A 108 23.05 -27.60 5.30
N PRO A 109 22.10 -28.54 5.10
CA PRO A 109 20.95 -28.70 5.97
C PRO A 109 21.34 -29.22 7.36
N ASN A 110 20.75 -28.64 8.40
CA ASN A 110 20.71 -29.26 9.73
C ASN A 110 19.69 -30.42 9.73
N LYS A 111 19.91 -31.44 10.56
CA LYS A 111 19.00 -32.62 10.61
C LYS A 111 17.63 -32.35 11.23
N ILE A 112 17.41 -31.18 11.84
CA ILE A 112 16.19 -30.89 12.60
C ILE A 112 15.16 -30.26 11.67
N VAL A 113 14.04 -30.96 11.47
CA VAL A 113 12.87 -30.45 10.76
C VAL A 113 11.87 -29.95 11.80
N HIS A 114 11.47 -28.68 11.71
CA HIS A 114 10.41 -28.16 12.58
C HIS A 114 9.04 -28.72 12.16
N PRO A 115 8.14 -29.07 13.10
CA PRO A 115 6.87 -29.71 12.77
C PRO A 115 5.96 -28.91 11.82
N TRP A 116 6.01 -27.58 11.88
CA TRP A 116 5.23 -26.74 10.96
C TRP A 116 5.78 -26.77 9.53
N ASN A 117 7.05 -27.10 9.34
CA ASN A 117 7.68 -27.22 8.02
C ASN A 117 7.46 -28.59 7.36
N GLU A 118 6.89 -29.57 8.07
CA GLU A 118 6.54 -30.85 7.45
C GLU A 118 5.43 -30.65 6.42
N LYS A 119 5.58 -31.27 5.24
CA LYS A 119 4.56 -31.26 4.21
C LYS A 119 3.27 -31.93 4.74
N PRO A 120 2.12 -31.23 4.70
CA PRO A 120 0.84 -31.84 5.04
C PRO A 120 0.42 -32.95 4.07
N SER A 121 -0.42 -33.85 4.55
CA SER A 121 -0.96 -34.96 3.75
C SER A 121 -1.88 -34.52 2.60
N TRP A 122 -2.49 -33.34 2.69
CA TRP A 122 -3.36 -32.79 1.64
C TRP A 122 -2.60 -32.12 0.49
N CYS A 123 -1.30 -31.86 0.64
CA CYS A 123 -0.48 -31.26 -0.41
C CYS A 123 -0.11 -32.34 -1.43
N SER A 124 -0.31 -32.05 -2.71
CA SER A 124 0.09 -32.96 -3.80
C SER A 124 1.59 -33.24 -3.74
N GLU A 125 1.98 -34.50 -3.94
CA GLU A 125 3.39 -34.91 -3.98
C GLU A 125 4.13 -34.21 -5.13
N GLU A 126 3.50 -34.08 -6.30
CA GLU A 126 4.07 -33.41 -7.47
C GLU A 126 4.37 -31.92 -7.22
N MET A 127 3.61 -31.30 -6.32
CA MET A 127 3.73 -29.87 -5.98
C MET A 127 4.27 -29.67 -4.55
N ALA A 128 4.92 -30.67 -3.96
CA ALA A 128 5.52 -30.57 -2.63
C ALA A 128 6.54 -29.42 -2.53
N TRP A 129 7.34 -29.24 -3.59
CA TRP A 129 8.32 -28.15 -3.73
C TRP A 129 7.64 -26.76 -3.68
N ALA A 130 6.45 -26.63 -4.26
CA ALA A 130 5.69 -25.39 -4.29
C ALA A 130 5.21 -25.02 -2.88
N TYR A 131 4.77 -26.01 -2.10
CA TYR A 131 4.40 -25.81 -0.69
C TYR A 131 5.60 -25.34 0.14
N ARG A 132 6.79 -25.94 -0.05
CA ARG A 132 8.03 -25.51 0.62
C ARG A 132 8.41 -24.08 0.27
N LEU A 133 8.32 -23.71 -1.01
CA LEU A 133 8.54 -22.33 -1.44
C LEU A 133 7.51 -21.38 -0.80
N GLY A 134 6.22 -21.72 -0.83
CA GLY A 134 5.16 -20.91 -0.25
C GLY A 134 5.36 -20.62 1.24
N ARG A 135 5.85 -21.62 2.00
CA ARG A 135 6.23 -21.45 3.40
C ARG A 135 7.37 -20.46 3.56
N LEU A 136 8.46 -20.61 2.81
CA LEU A 136 9.62 -19.71 2.87
C LEU A 136 9.23 -18.27 2.53
N LEU A 137 8.45 -18.07 1.47
CA LEU A 137 8.00 -16.73 1.06
C LEU A 137 7.10 -16.10 2.12
N ARG A 138 6.17 -16.86 2.70
CA ARG A 138 5.30 -16.37 3.77
C ARG A 138 6.08 -16.07 5.05
N SER A 139 7.02 -16.93 5.45
CA SER A 139 7.95 -16.69 6.56
C SER A 139 8.75 -15.41 6.33
N ALA A 140 9.25 -15.19 5.11
CA ALA A 140 9.99 -13.98 4.75
C ALA A 140 9.13 -12.70 4.83
N ILE A 141 7.84 -12.76 4.48
CA ILE A 141 6.90 -11.64 4.66
C ILE A 141 6.64 -11.38 6.15
N ILE A 142 6.41 -12.43 6.96
CA ILE A 142 6.04 -12.31 8.37
C ILE A 142 7.21 -11.84 9.24
N GLY A 143 8.43 -12.20 8.85
CA GLY A 143 9.65 -11.94 9.62
C GLY A 143 10.00 -13.01 10.65
N GLU A 144 9.33 -14.18 10.60
CA GLU A 144 9.56 -15.32 11.50
C GLU A 144 9.81 -16.61 10.71
N SER A 145 10.46 -17.59 11.34
CA SER A 145 10.60 -18.93 10.77
C SER A 145 9.27 -19.68 10.67
N ASP A 146 8.37 -19.54 11.65
CA ASP A 146 7.03 -20.12 11.62
C ASP A 146 6.08 -19.31 10.72
N PHE A 147 5.86 -19.75 9.48
CA PHE A 147 4.95 -19.09 8.54
C PHE A 147 3.48 -19.04 8.98
N THR A 148 3.10 -19.80 10.02
CA THR A 148 1.71 -19.85 10.51
C THR A 148 1.37 -18.69 11.43
N THR A 149 2.35 -17.87 11.76
CA THR A 149 2.19 -16.78 12.72
C THR A 149 1.61 -15.52 12.09
N ARG A 150 1.41 -14.51 12.94
CA ARG A 150 1.10 -13.13 12.55
C ARG A 150 2.40 -12.33 12.58
N PHE A 151 2.39 -11.12 12.01
CA PHE A 151 3.57 -10.26 11.90
C PHE A 151 4.38 -10.22 13.21
N PHE A 152 5.66 -10.64 13.13
CA PHE A 152 6.66 -10.60 14.22
C PHE A 152 6.59 -9.36 15.13
N PRO A 153 6.44 -8.14 14.60
CA PRO A 153 6.67 -6.91 15.36
C PRO A 153 5.50 -6.52 16.24
N VAL A 154 4.27 -6.85 15.81
CA VAL A 154 3.07 -6.76 16.65
C VAL A 154 3.24 -7.64 17.91
N ARG A 155 4.06 -8.69 17.83
CA ARG A 155 4.33 -9.58 18.95
C ARG A 155 5.48 -9.12 19.83
N GLU A 156 6.43 -8.30 19.42
CA GLU A 156 7.46 -7.86 20.38
C GLU A 156 6.98 -6.68 21.23
N GLU A 157 6.10 -5.82 20.71
CA GLU A 157 5.63 -4.63 21.45
C GLU A 157 4.78 -4.94 22.70
N GLN A 158 4.25 -6.15 22.83
CA GLN A 158 3.29 -6.52 23.88
C GLN A 158 3.91 -7.37 25.00
N PHE A 159 5.23 -7.29 25.26
CA PHE A 159 5.87 -8.13 26.29
C PHE A 159 5.39 -7.81 27.72
N ASP A 160 4.74 -6.66 27.93
CA ASP A 160 4.34 -6.18 29.26
C ASP A 160 2.93 -6.63 29.72
N ARG A 161 2.25 -7.53 28.99
CA ARG A 161 0.89 -7.97 29.33
C ARG A 161 0.73 -9.49 29.21
N TYR A 162 -0.11 -10.06 30.08
CA TYR A 162 -0.52 -11.46 29.96
C TYR A 162 -1.15 -11.72 28.60
N ARG A 163 -0.47 -12.51 27.78
CA ARG A 163 -0.99 -13.03 26.52
C ARG A 163 -1.65 -14.36 26.87
N GLY A 164 -2.97 -14.43 26.83
CA GLY A 164 -3.68 -15.69 27.03
C GLY A 164 -3.15 -16.81 26.12
N LEU A 165 -3.65 -18.02 26.32
CA LEU A 165 -3.23 -19.20 25.55
C LEU A 165 -3.26 -18.94 24.03
N GLN A 166 -2.08 -18.93 23.41
CA GLN A 166 -1.99 -18.81 21.96
C GLN A 166 -2.45 -20.11 21.29
N SER A 167 -3.19 -20.00 20.19
CA SER A 167 -3.53 -21.17 19.38
C SER A 167 -2.27 -21.86 18.87
N SER A 168 -2.22 -23.19 18.88
CA SER A 168 -1.09 -23.95 18.35
C SER A 168 -0.86 -23.67 16.86
N TRP A 169 0.38 -23.86 16.39
CA TRP A 169 0.74 -23.75 14.96
C TRP A 169 -0.22 -24.57 14.07
N TYR A 170 -0.63 -25.75 14.55
CA TYR A 170 -1.55 -26.64 13.83
C TYR A 170 -2.91 -26.00 13.60
N LYS A 171 -3.51 -25.40 14.64
CA LYS A 171 -4.77 -24.66 14.52
C LYS A 171 -4.62 -23.42 13.63
N ARG A 172 -3.50 -22.69 13.77
CA ARG A 172 -3.21 -21.50 12.95
C ARG A 172 -3.08 -21.86 11.47
N ARG A 173 -2.41 -22.96 11.13
CA ARG A 173 -2.25 -23.43 9.75
C ARG A 173 -3.58 -23.66 9.03
N MET A 174 -4.58 -24.16 9.75
CA MET A 174 -5.92 -24.40 9.20
C MET A 174 -6.73 -23.11 9.03
N GLY A 175 -6.37 -22.06 9.77
CA GLY A 175 -7.07 -20.78 9.80
C GLY A 175 -6.16 -19.60 9.51
N LEU A 176 -5.19 -19.74 8.59
CA LEU A 176 -4.44 -18.56 8.12
C LEU A 176 -5.41 -17.60 7.43
N MET A 177 -4.90 -16.53 6.85
CA MET A 177 -5.70 -15.60 6.07
C MET A 177 -4.84 -15.08 4.91
N PRO A 178 -5.48 -14.54 3.84
CA PRO A 178 -4.79 -13.79 2.81
C PRO A 178 -3.86 -12.73 3.41
N LEU A 179 -2.68 -12.57 2.81
CA LEU A 179 -1.59 -11.74 3.31
C LEU A 179 -1.98 -10.27 3.45
N SER A 180 -2.90 -9.76 2.62
CA SER A 180 -3.29 -8.36 2.59
C SER A 180 -4.13 -7.88 3.78
N ARG A 181 -4.73 -8.80 4.57
CA ARG A 181 -5.55 -8.45 5.75
C ARG A 181 -5.33 -9.33 6.97
N GLY A 182 -4.66 -10.47 6.79
CA GLY A 182 -4.57 -11.51 7.81
C GLY A 182 -3.37 -11.42 8.76
N LEU A 183 -2.44 -10.50 8.50
CA LEU A 183 -1.13 -10.51 9.14
C LEU A 183 -1.01 -9.57 10.34
N GLY A 184 -1.79 -8.49 10.39
CA GLY A 184 -1.76 -7.49 11.45
C GLY A 184 -2.93 -6.51 11.33
N GLU A 185 -2.90 -5.43 12.11
CA GLU A 185 -3.91 -4.36 12.05
C GLU A 185 -3.83 -3.54 10.75
N GLU A 186 -2.63 -3.47 10.17
CA GLU A 186 -2.36 -2.74 8.93
C GLU A 186 -2.23 -3.69 7.73
N PRO A 187 -2.84 -3.36 6.57
CA PRO A 187 -2.61 -4.10 5.34
C PRO A 187 -1.14 -4.08 4.93
N THR A 188 -0.59 -5.25 4.68
CA THR A 188 0.76 -5.45 4.17
C THR A 188 0.86 -4.92 2.73
N PRO A 189 1.99 -4.30 2.34
CA PRO A 189 2.19 -3.74 0.99
C PRO A 189 2.43 -4.82 -0.08
N ILE A 190 1.39 -5.61 -0.34
CA ILE A 190 1.43 -6.79 -1.20
C ILE A 190 0.34 -6.63 -2.26
N SER A 191 0.72 -6.80 -3.53
CA SER A 191 -0.26 -6.80 -4.62
C SER A 191 -1.16 -8.04 -4.60
N PRO A 192 -2.35 -7.99 -5.22
CA PRO A 192 -3.22 -9.15 -5.37
C PRO A 192 -2.52 -10.34 -6.02
N TRP A 193 -1.66 -10.09 -7.03
CA TRP A 193 -0.85 -11.10 -7.70
C TRP A 193 0.04 -11.88 -6.72
N LEU A 194 0.83 -11.18 -5.90
CA LEU A 194 1.71 -11.85 -4.93
C LEU A 194 0.91 -12.57 -3.84
N ASN A 195 -0.21 -11.99 -3.42
CA ASN A 195 -1.10 -12.66 -2.49
C ASN A 195 -1.65 -13.97 -3.06
N GLU A 196 -2.09 -13.97 -4.32
CA GLU A 196 -2.53 -15.17 -5.03
C GLU A 196 -1.40 -16.21 -5.13
N LEU A 197 -0.17 -15.78 -5.46
CA LEU A 197 0.98 -16.67 -5.59
C LEU A 197 1.19 -17.45 -4.29
N VAL A 198 1.32 -16.76 -3.15
CA VAL A 198 1.58 -17.41 -1.86
C VAL A 198 0.42 -18.32 -1.47
N MET A 199 -0.83 -17.94 -1.74
CA MET A 199 -1.99 -18.79 -1.44
C MET A 199 -2.02 -20.06 -2.30
N ARG A 200 -1.72 -19.97 -3.60
CA ARG A 200 -1.64 -21.14 -4.48
C ARG A 200 -0.48 -22.06 -4.09
N LEU A 201 0.68 -21.50 -3.77
CA LEU A 201 1.85 -22.27 -3.32
C LEU A 201 1.58 -23.06 -2.04
N LEU A 202 0.87 -22.46 -1.08
CA LEU A 202 0.56 -23.10 0.20
C LEU A 202 -0.50 -24.21 0.13
N GLN A 203 -1.16 -24.43 -1.02
CA GLN A 203 -2.11 -25.54 -1.26
C GLN A 203 -3.09 -25.74 -0.10
N TRP A 204 -3.70 -24.66 0.37
CA TRP A 204 -4.49 -24.73 1.59
C TRP A 204 -5.83 -25.45 1.37
N PRO A 205 -6.19 -26.44 2.21
CA PRO A 205 -7.47 -27.13 2.10
C PRO A 205 -8.67 -26.18 2.20
N GLY A 206 -9.64 -26.38 1.30
CA GLY A 206 -10.92 -25.66 1.31
C GLY A 206 -10.84 -24.20 0.83
N LEU A 207 -9.70 -23.77 0.27
CA LEU A 207 -9.57 -22.46 -0.36
C LEU A 207 -9.85 -22.56 -1.86
N GLU A 208 -11.05 -22.16 -2.28
CA GLU A 208 -11.32 -21.90 -3.69
C GLU A 208 -10.73 -20.54 -4.08
N ILE A 209 -9.58 -20.57 -4.75
CA ILE A 209 -8.96 -19.37 -5.32
C ILE A 209 -9.67 -19.06 -6.64
N ASN A 210 -10.82 -18.40 -6.55
CA ASN A 210 -11.56 -17.90 -7.72
C ASN A 210 -10.96 -16.60 -8.29
N ARG A 211 -9.64 -16.43 -8.16
CA ARG A 211 -8.89 -15.29 -8.70
C ARG A 211 -8.06 -15.75 -9.89
N MET A 212 -7.91 -14.84 -10.84
CA MET A 212 -7.18 -15.06 -12.08
C MET A 212 -6.03 -14.03 -12.22
N ASP A 213 -5.46 -13.58 -11.09
CA ASP A 213 -4.36 -12.61 -11.12
C ASP A 213 -3.10 -13.26 -11.73
N ILE A 214 -2.92 -14.59 -11.57
CA ILE A 214 -1.78 -15.33 -12.16
C ILE A 214 -2.25 -16.20 -13.33
N GLU A 215 -2.16 -15.64 -14.53
CA GLU A 215 -2.38 -16.37 -15.77
C GLU A 215 -1.37 -17.51 -15.95
N GLY A 216 -1.85 -18.68 -16.39
CA GLY A 216 -1.00 -19.84 -16.68
C GLY A 216 -0.54 -20.66 -15.46
N PHE A 217 -0.90 -20.29 -14.21
CA PHE A 217 -0.48 -21.06 -13.03
C PHE A 217 -0.94 -22.53 -13.08
N ALA A 218 -2.11 -22.81 -13.66
CA ALA A 218 -2.65 -24.17 -13.78
C ALA A 218 -1.73 -25.13 -14.58
N ALA A 219 -0.88 -24.59 -15.46
CA ALA A 219 0.07 -25.35 -16.26
C ALA A 219 1.42 -25.59 -15.54
N VAL A 220 1.64 -24.98 -14.38
CA VAL A 220 2.89 -25.16 -13.61
C VAL A 220 2.96 -26.59 -13.09
N ARG A 221 4.07 -27.26 -13.40
CA ARG A 221 4.38 -28.61 -12.90
C ARG A 221 5.75 -28.68 -12.22
N GLN A 222 6.70 -27.87 -12.67
CA GLN A 222 8.07 -27.87 -12.15
C GLN A 222 8.53 -26.46 -11.74
N PRO A 223 9.59 -26.33 -10.91
CA PRO A 223 10.14 -25.04 -10.49
C PRO A 223 10.48 -24.09 -11.65
N SER A 224 10.97 -24.63 -12.77
CA SER A 224 11.33 -23.86 -13.97
C SER A 224 10.12 -23.21 -14.65
N ASP A 225 8.92 -23.79 -14.57
CA ASP A 225 7.70 -23.20 -15.10
C ASP A 225 7.26 -22.01 -14.27
N LEU A 226 7.34 -22.14 -12.94
CA LEU A 226 7.04 -21.03 -12.04
C LEU A 226 8.06 -19.89 -12.19
N LEU A 227 9.34 -20.21 -12.41
CA LEU A 227 10.39 -19.21 -12.64
C LEU A 227 10.06 -18.31 -13.84
N LYS A 228 9.47 -18.85 -14.92
CA LYS A 228 9.02 -18.07 -16.08
C LYS A 228 7.96 -17.03 -15.68
N LEU A 229 6.96 -17.45 -14.88
CA LEU A 229 5.90 -16.56 -14.39
C LEU A 229 6.45 -15.47 -13.45
N VAL A 230 7.35 -15.85 -12.53
CA VAL A 230 8.00 -14.91 -11.61
C VAL A 230 8.84 -13.89 -12.36
N ASN A 231 9.61 -14.32 -13.37
CA ASN A 231 10.42 -13.42 -14.20
C ASN A 231 9.55 -12.49 -15.06
N ALA A 232 8.44 -12.98 -15.62
CA ALA A 232 7.48 -12.15 -16.34
C ALA A 232 6.90 -11.07 -15.41
N ARG A 233 6.54 -11.44 -14.17
CA ARG A 233 6.05 -10.49 -13.16
C ARG A 233 7.13 -9.48 -12.73
N LEU A 234 8.37 -9.91 -12.53
CA LEU A 234 9.50 -9.00 -12.25
C LEU A 234 9.70 -7.99 -13.38
N ALA A 235 9.58 -8.41 -14.63
CA ALA A 235 9.66 -7.51 -15.79
C ALA A 235 8.49 -6.50 -15.80
N GLU A 236 7.28 -6.93 -15.45
CA GLU A 236 6.13 -6.04 -15.30
C GLU A 236 6.33 -5.01 -14.17
N GLN A 237 6.77 -5.47 -12.98
CA GLN A 237 7.14 -4.60 -11.86
C GLN A 237 8.23 -3.60 -12.25
N GLY A 238 9.19 -4.03 -13.06
CA GLY A 238 10.24 -3.15 -13.60
C GLY A 238 9.73 -2.05 -14.53
N ARG A 239 8.59 -2.25 -15.21
CA ARG A 239 7.95 -1.23 -16.07
C ARG A 239 7.21 -0.16 -15.28
N ILE A 240 6.61 -0.54 -14.14
CA ILE A 240 5.85 0.38 -13.29
C ILE A 240 6.68 1.01 -12.16
N TYR A 241 7.92 0.54 -11.96
CA TYR A 241 8.83 1.07 -10.96
C TYR A 241 9.17 2.55 -11.22
N GLY A 242 9.02 3.38 -10.19
CA GLY A 242 9.42 4.78 -10.23
C GLY A 242 10.94 4.90 -10.16
N ARG A 243 11.60 4.98 -11.32
CA ARG A 243 13.07 5.05 -11.41
C ARG A 243 13.62 6.35 -10.85
N GLN A 244 12.92 7.47 -11.05
CA GLN A 244 13.38 8.77 -10.57
C GLN A 244 13.14 8.94 -9.07
N SER A 245 11.97 8.53 -8.61
CA SER A 245 11.56 8.55 -7.20
C SER A 245 12.15 7.42 -6.37
N ASN A 246 12.70 6.38 -7.02
CA ASN A 246 13.18 5.14 -6.41
C ASN A 246 12.09 4.44 -5.58
N LEU A 247 10.87 4.38 -6.12
CA LEU A 247 9.70 3.81 -5.46
C LEU A 247 9.16 2.60 -6.22
N PRO A 248 8.97 1.44 -5.56
CA PRO A 248 8.16 0.38 -6.12
C PRO A 248 6.71 0.84 -6.22
N ALA A 249 5.98 0.35 -7.22
CA ALA A 249 4.59 0.70 -7.44
C ALA A 249 3.74 -0.57 -7.52
N TYR A 250 2.57 -0.56 -6.88
CA TYR A 250 1.69 -1.71 -6.84
C TYR A 250 0.35 -1.39 -7.49
N LEU A 251 0.02 -2.22 -8.48
CA LEU A 251 -1.23 -2.16 -9.21
C LEU A 251 -2.32 -2.90 -8.44
N LEU A 252 -3.40 -2.20 -8.12
CA LEU A 252 -4.57 -2.72 -7.43
C LEU A 252 -5.78 -2.68 -8.37
N PRO A 253 -6.16 -3.80 -9.02
CA PRO A 253 -7.35 -3.87 -9.85
C PRO A 253 -8.61 -3.64 -9.04
N VAL A 254 -9.56 -2.92 -9.63
CA VAL A 254 -10.88 -2.62 -9.08
C VAL A 254 -11.89 -2.64 -10.21
N ASP A 255 -12.82 -3.59 -10.12
CA ASP A 255 -14.02 -3.57 -10.95
C ASP A 255 -14.94 -2.45 -10.45
N CYS A 256 -15.19 -1.49 -11.33
CA CYS A 256 -16.09 -0.39 -11.03
C CYS A 256 -17.53 -0.90 -10.93
N SER A 257 -18.39 -0.10 -10.31
CA SER A 257 -19.81 -0.39 -10.30
C SER A 257 -20.35 -0.49 -11.74
N PRO A 258 -21.37 -1.33 -12.02
CA PRO A 258 -21.95 -1.46 -13.35
C PRO A 258 -22.47 -0.17 -13.98
N LYS A 259 -22.63 0.90 -13.20
CA LYS A 259 -23.11 2.21 -13.63
C LYS A 259 -21.99 3.26 -13.78
N SER A 260 -20.77 2.92 -13.40
CA SER A 260 -19.61 3.77 -13.54
C SER A 260 -19.18 3.83 -15.00
N ASN A 261 -18.86 5.03 -15.47
CA ASN A 261 -18.35 5.28 -16.83
C ASN A 261 -17.07 6.09 -16.70
N LEU A 262 -15.95 5.56 -17.20
CA LEU A 262 -14.65 6.24 -17.05
C LEU A 262 -14.51 7.54 -17.86
N ARG A 263 -15.42 7.80 -18.82
CA ARG A 263 -15.50 9.09 -19.52
C ARG A 263 -16.31 10.15 -18.76
N GLU A 264 -17.18 9.72 -17.86
CA GLU A 264 -18.04 10.57 -17.02
C GLU A 264 -17.82 10.23 -15.54
N PHE A 265 -16.55 10.14 -15.14
CA PHE A 265 -16.15 9.66 -13.83
C PHE A 265 -16.53 10.68 -12.75
N LYS A 266 -17.42 10.32 -11.84
CA LYS A 266 -18.02 11.22 -10.84
C LYS A 266 -17.14 11.34 -9.61
N VAL A 267 -16.64 12.54 -9.37
CA VAL A 267 -15.72 12.85 -8.29
C VAL A 267 -16.37 13.82 -7.30
N ALA A 268 -16.15 13.59 -6.01
CA ALA A 268 -16.43 14.55 -4.95
C ALA A 268 -15.15 14.96 -4.22
N LEU A 269 -14.81 16.25 -4.25
CA LEU A 269 -13.76 16.82 -3.39
C LEU A 269 -14.40 17.36 -2.12
N VAL A 270 -13.90 16.93 -0.97
CA VAL A 270 -14.41 17.34 0.34
C VAL A 270 -13.41 18.28 1.00
N GLN A 271 -13.89 19.44 1.42
CA GLN A 271 -13.13 20.42 2.21
C GLN A 271 -13.62 20.38 3.66
N THR A 272 -12.87 19.67 4.50
CA THR A 272 -13.17 19.53 5.93
C THR A 272 -12.59 20.70 6.73
N LEU A 273 -13.30 21.22 7.73
CA LEU A 273 -12.79 22.27 8.62
C LEU A 273 -11.98 21.75 9.81
N MET A 274 -12.14 20.47 10.16
CA MET A 274 -11.44 19.83 11.25
C MET A 274 -10.73 18.57 10.74
N PRO A 275 -9.51 18.29 11.24
CA PRO A 275 -8.70 19.13 12.14
C PRO A 275 -8.15 20.40 11.50
N ARG A 276 -7.86 21.42 12.32
CA ARG A 276 -7.03 22.57 11.92
C ARG A 276 -5.58 22.27 12.23
N ASP A 277 -4.65 22.91 11.52
CA ASP A 277 -3.22 22.75 11.78
C ASP A 277 -2.83 23.12 13.23
N SER A 278 -3.44 24.16 13.80
CA SER A 278 -3.23 24.61 15.18
C SER A 278 -3.72 23.64 16.26
N GLU A 279 -4.53 22.64 15.89
CA GLU A 279 -5.06 21.63 16.82
C GLU A 279 -4.10 20.45 16.99
N PHE A 280 -3.05 20.36 16.16
CA PHE A 280 -1.98 19.40 16.35
C PHE A 280 -0.97 19.95 17.34
N SER A 281 -0.68 19.18 18.39
CA SER A 281 0.30 19.59 19.40
C SER A 281 1.71 19.49 18.82
N SER A 282 2.51 20.55 19.01
CA SER A 282 3.87 20.60 18.49
C SER A 282 4.81 19.60 19.17
N GLY A 283 4.54 19.23 20.43
CA GLY A 283 5.36 18.30 21.21
C GLY A 283 4.97 16.84 21.04
N ASP A 284 3.68 16.58 20.82
CA ASP A 284 3.14 15.25 20.50
C ASP A 284 1.99 15.40 19.50
N PRO A 285 2.23 15.10 18.20
CA PRO A 285 1.22 15.22 17.15
C PRO A 285 0.17 14.09 17.17
N LEU A 286 0.35 13.06 18.01
CA LEU A 286 -0.61 11.96 18.19
C LEU A 286 -1.59 12.22 19.34
N MET A 287 -1.31 13.22 20.18
CA MET A 287 -2.11 13.51 21.36
C MET A 287 -3.46 14.12 20.99
N TRP A 288 -4.53 13.48 21.46
CA TRP A 288 -5.90 13.98 21.31
C TRP A 288 -6.68 13.92 22.61
N THR A 289 -7.39 14.99 22.94
CA THR A 289 -8.36 14.98 24.05
C THR A 289 -9.65 14.28 23.62
N ALA A 290 -10.30 13.59 24.57
CA ALA A 290 -11.56 12.88 24.30
C ALA A 290 -12.67 13.81 23.78
N SER A 291 -12.75 15.03 24.32
CA SER A 291 -13.71 16.05 23.90
C SER A 291 -13.44 16.52 22.46
N TYR A 292 -12.19 16.74 22.09
CA TYR A 292 -11.82 17.08 20.73
C TYR A 292 -12.13 15.94 19.76
N ARG A 293 -11.80 14.69 20.11
CA ARG A 293 -12.11 13.51 19.29
C ARG A 293 -13.61 13.36 19.04
N ALA A 294 -14.44 13.62 20.05
CA ALA A 294 -15.90 13.61 19.89
C ALA A 294 -16.37 14.67 18.88
N ARG A 295 -15.87 15.91 18.99
CA ARG A 295 -16.18 17.01 18.04
C ARG A 295 -15.70 16.70 16.62
N HIS A 296 -14.45 16.24 16.48
CA HIS A 296 -13.86 15.86 15.20
C HIS A 296 -14.68 14.75 14.52
N ARG A 297 -15.05 13.69 15.25
CA ARG A 297 -15.92 12.61 14.73
C ARG A 297 -17.30 13.12 14.32
N ALA A 298 -17.91 14.00 15.11
CA ALA A 298 -19.19 14.61 14.79
C ALA A 298 -19.12 15.50 13.53
N HIS A 299 -18.05 16.28 13.39
CA HIS A 299 -17.77 17.07 12.19
C HIS A 299 -17.62 16.18 10.95
N LEU A 300 -16.81 15.12 11.02
CA LEU A 300 -16.66 14.18 9.92
C LEU A 300 -18.01 13.53 9.53
N ALA A 301 -18.79 13.09 10.51
CA ALA A 301 -20.12 12.55 10.26
C ALA A 301 -21.06 13.59 9.61
N ALA A 302 -20.96 14.87 9.99
CA ALA A 302 -21.71 15.95 9.36
C ALA A 302 -21.27 16.17 7.91
N MET A 303 -19.98 16.12 7.61
CA MET A 303 -19.46 16.20 6.23
C MET A 303 -19.95 15.05 5.35
N CYS A 304 -19.96 13.82 5.87
CA CYS A 304 -20.55 12.68 5.16
C CYS A 304 -22.04 12.89 4.86
N ARG A 305 -22.80 13.44 5.82
CA ARG A 305 -24.22 13.79 5.61
C ARG A 305 -24.39 14.91 4.59
N LEU A 306 -23.56 15.95 4.64
CA LEU A 306 -23.58 17.07 3.70
C LEU A 306 -23.39 16.57 2.27
N LEU A 307 -22.40 15.69 2.04
CA LEU A 307 -22.19 15.06 0.75
C LEU A 307 -23.44 14.30 0.29
N GLY A 308 -24.06 13.51 1.18
CA GLY A 308 -25.30 12.80 0.88
C GLY A 308 -26.46 13.74 0.51
N GLN A 309 -26.60 14.86 1.19
CA GLN A 309 -27.61 15.88 0.90
C GLN A 309 -27.34 16.62 -0.41
N GLN A 310 -26.09 16.93 -0.72
CA GLN A 310 -25.73 17.56 -1.99
C GLN A 310 -25.97 16.62 -3.17
N LEU A 311 -25.73 15.31 -3.01
CA LEU A 311 -26.12 14.30 -3.99
C LEU A 311 -27.64 14.28 -4.19
N ALA A 312 -28.42 14.34 -3.11
CA ALA A 312 -29.87 14.41 -3.20
C ALA A 312 -30.34 15.70 -3.90
N ALA A 313 -29.79 16.86 -3.55
CA ALA A 313 -30.10 18.14 -4.19
C ALA A 313 -29.77 18.14 -5.69
N SER A 314 -28.59 17.61 -6.06
CA SER A 314 -28.15 17.49 -7.45
C SER A 314 -29.08 16.62 -8.29
N ARG A 315 -29.73 15.62 -7.68
CA ARG A 315 -30.73 14.78 -8.35
C ARG A 315 -31.99 15.55 -8.67
N PHE A 316 -32.51 16.36 -7.76
CA PHE A 316 -33.71 17.17 -8.01
C PHE A 316 -33.50 18.22 -9.11
N ALA A 317 -32.27 18.70 -9.30
CA ALA A 317 -31.93 19.64 -10.37
C ALA A 317 -31.92 18.97 -11.77
N LYS A 318 -31.66 17.66 -11.88
CA LYS A 318 -31.58 16.95 -13.17
C LYS A 318 -33.00 16.58 -13.65
N ARG A 319 -33.51 17.27 -14.68
CA ARG A 319 -34.86 17.13 -15.29
C ARG A 319 -35.20 15.75 -15.91
N LYS A 320 -34.24 14.83 -16.08
CA LYS A 320 -34.51 13.52 -16.72
C LYS A 320 -35.06 12.52 -15.70
N THR A 321 -36.37 12.36 -15.70
CA THR A 321 -37.21 11.52 -14.83
C THR A 321 -37.15 10.01 -15.13
N SER A 322 -36.16 9.51 -15.88
CA SER A 322 -36.18 8.14 -16.39
C SER A 322 -35.24 7.18 -15.69
N ASP A 323 -34.62 7.53 -14.57
CA ASP A 323 -33.84 6.54 -13.84
C ASP A 323 -33.83 6.75 -12.34
N LYS A 324 -34.08 5.67 -11.60
CA LYS A 324 -33.75 5.55 -10.18
C LYS A 324 -32.22 5.55 -10.03
N GLN A 325 -31.54 6.62 -10.45
CA GLN A 325 -30.12 6.80 -10.20
C GLN A 325 -29.94 6.93 -8.68
N LYS A 326 -29.38 5.88 -8.07
CA LYS A 326 -28.88 5.94 -6.69
C LYS A 326 -27.89 7.11 -6.58
N ASN A 327 -27.70 7.64 -5.37
CA ASN A 327 -26.70 8.65 -5.02
C ASN A 327 -25.28 8.10 -5.25
N GLN A 328 -24.87 7.96 -6.51
CA GLN A 328 -23.64 7.27 -6.87
C GLN A 328 -22.52 8.24 -7.19
N LEU A 329 -21.36 7.95 -6.64
CA LEU A 329 -20.08 8.59 -6.92
C LEU A 329 -19.06 7.50 -7.24
N ASP A 330 -18.04 7.84 -8.01
CA ASP A 330 -16.96 6.91 -8.33
C ASP A 330 -15.74 7.15 -7.43
N LEU A 331 -15.45 8.41 -7.08
CA LEU A 331 -14.35 8.78 -6.19
C LEU A 331 -14.75 9.89 -5.21
N ILE A 332 -14.34 9.77 -3.95
CA ILE A 332 -14.41 10.82 -2.94
C ILE A 332 -13.00 11.10 -2.42
N VAL A 333 -12.61 12.37 -2.38
CA VAL A 333 -11.29 12.79 -1.92
C VAL A 333 -11.42 13.65 -0.68
N PHE A 334 -10.74 13.27 0.40
CA PHE A 334 -10.63 14.05 1.63
C PHE A 334 -9.23 14.66 1.77
N PRO A 335 -9.10 15.78 2.50
CA PRO A 335 -7.83 16.46 2.68
C PRO A 335 -6.81 15.64 3.50
N GLU A 336 -5.56 16.12 3.51
CA GLU A 336 -4.51 15.58 4.38
C GLU A 336 -4.89 15.77 5.86
N LEU A 337 -4.50 14.81 6.72
CA LEU A 337 -4.72 14.84 8.17
C LEU A 337 -6.20 15.01 8.60
N ALA A 338 -7.15 14.77 7.69
CA ALA A 338 -8.57 15.03 7.93
C ALA A 338 -9.29 13.93 8.70
N ILE A 339 -8.80 12.68 8.68
CA ILE A 339 -9.53 11.52 9.19
C ILE A 339 -8.73 10.80 10.27
N HIS A 340 -9.30 10.64 11.46
CA HIS A 340 -8.66 9.82 12.49
C HIS A 340 -8.84 8.31 12.20
N PRO A 341 -7.82 7.45 12.42
CA PRO A 341 -7.91 6.00 12.21
C PRO A 341 -9.13 5.31 12.84
N ASP A 342 -9.47 5.64 14.09
CA ASP A 342 -10.67 5.11 14.78
C ASP A 342 -12.00 5.47 14.11
N ASP A 343 -12.04 6.49 13.26
CA ASP A 343 -13.26 6.98 12.61
C ASP A 343 -13.44 6.46 11.18
N MET A 344 -12.52 5.59 10.72
CA MET A 344 -12.54 5.05 9.37
C MET A 344 -13.85 4.33 9.01
N TRP A 345 -14.56 3.77 9.99
CA TRP A 345 -15.88 3.15 9.79
C TRP A 345 -16.93 4.11 9.21
N LEU A 346 -16.81 5.43 9.42
CA LEU A 346 -17.64 6.44 8.75
C LEU A 346 -17.40 6.46 7.25
N LEU A 347 -16.14 6.34 6.83
CA LEU A 347 -15.77 6.28 5.42
C LEU A 347 -16.17 4.94 4.79
N HIS A 348 -16.09 3.82 5.52
CA HIS A 348 -16.65 2.53 5.06
C HIS A 348 -18.13 2.65 4.75
N ARG A 349 -18.91 3.24 5.66
CA ARG A 349 -20.35 3.47 5.44
C ARG A 349 -20.62 4.46 4.30
N LEU A 350 -19.80 5.50 4.18
CA LEU A 350 -19.91 6.47 3.08
C LEU A 350 -19.68 5.78 1.74
N SER A 351 -18.57 5.06 1.59
CA SER A 351 -18.22 4.27 0.40
C SER A 351 -19.32 3.27 0.04
N ASP A 352 -19.90 2.59 1.04
CA ASP A 352 -21.01 1.67 0.83
C ASP A 352 -22.28 2.37 0.32
N SER A 353 -22.60 3.53 0.89
CA SER A 353 -23.81 4.28 0.57
C SER A 353 -23.75 4.95 -0.81
N THR A 354 -22.55 5.35 -1.24
CA THR A 354 -22.33 6.05 -2.51
C THR A 354 -21.80 5.15 -3.62
N GLY A 355 -21.29 3.96 -3.29
CA GLY A 355 -20.57 3.10 -4.22
C GLY A 355 -19.14 3.57 -4.54
N ALA A 356 -18.68 4.66 -3.92
CA ALA A 356 -17.44 5.33 -4.32
C ALA A 356 -16.19 4.70 -3.71
N LEU A 357 -15.09 4.81 -4.46
CA LEU A 357 -13.73 4.73 -3.92
C LEU A 357 -13.45 5.97 -3.07
N ILE A 358 -12.60 5.83 -2.06
CA ILE A 358 -12.22 6.99 -1.21
C ILE A 358 -10.71 7.10 -1.15
N PHE A 359 -10.18 8.29 -1.37
CA PHE A 359 -8.81 8.67 -1.01
C PHE A 359 -8.86 9.70 0.11
N ALA A 360 -8.25 9.41 1.25
CA ALA A 360 -8.35 10.28 2.42
C ALA A 360 -7.04 10.39 3.18
N GLY A 361 -6.63 11.59 3.57
CA GLY A 361 -5.54 11.80 4.51
C GLY A 361 -5.93 11.37 5.92
N GLN A 362 -5.11 10.52 6.53
CA GLN A 362 -5.27 10.17 7.94
C GLN A 362 -4.52 11.16 8.81
N THR A 363 -5.01 11.40 10.03
CA THR A 363 -4.19 12.03 11.08
C THR A 363 -2.92 11.21 11.31
N PHE A 364 -1.90 11.82 11.92
CA PHE A 364 -0.66 11.10 12.22
C PHE A 364 -0.93 9.79 12.96
N VAL A 365 -0.12 8.79 12.63
CA VAL A 365 -0.13 7.48 13.27
C VAL A 365 1.27 7.14 13.72
N GLU A 366 1.39 6.48 14.86
CA GLU A 366 2.67 5.94 15.26
C GLU A 366 3.05 4.77 14.34
N HIS A 367 4.20 4.86 13.70
CA HIS A 367 4.69 3.76 12.89
C HIS A 367 5.29 2.68 13.81
N PRO A 368 4.84 1.41 13.71
CA PRO A 368 5.22 0.35 14.66
C PRO A 368 6.74 0.16 14.75
N TYR A 369 7.44 0.30 13.63
CA TYR A 369 8.91 0.10 13.56
C TYR A 369 9.73 1.33 13.86
N LEU A 370 9.27 2.49 13.38
CA LEU A 370 10.07 3.70 13.46
C LEU A 370 9.93 4.34 14.84
N LYS A 371 8.89 3.96 15.60
CA LYS A 371 8.53 4.57 16.89
C LYS A 371 8.45 6.09 16.77
N LYS A 372 7.90 6.51 15.63
CA LYS A 372 7.75 7.90 15.24
C LYS A 372 6.39 8.09 14.58
N PRO A 373 5.75 9.26 14.78
CA PRO A 373 4.59 9.63 14.00
C PRO A 373 4.94 9.66 12.51
N ILE A 374 4.06 9.15 11.67
CA ILE A 374 4.14 9.25 10.21
C ILE A 374 2.86 9.85 9.66
N ASN A 375 2.97 10.45 8.48
CA ASN A 375 1.84 10.96 7.71
C ASN A 375 1.54 10.03 6.53
N ARG A 376 0.26 9.70 6.34
CA ARG A 376 -0.20 8.84 5.25
C ARG A 376 -1.63 9.15 4.85
N ALA A 377 -1.96 8.79 3.62
CA ALA A 377 -3.34 8.68 3.15
C ALA A 377 -3.76 7.21 3.02
N VAL A 378 -5.05 6.99 2.88
CA VAL A 378 -5.67 5.67 2.70
C VAL A 378 -6.59 5.69 1.48
N TRP A 379 -6.42 4.67 0.65
CA TRP A 379 -7.36 4.26 -0.37
C TRP A 379 -8.34 3.25 0.22
N LEU A 380 -9.64 3.51 0.10
CA LEU A 380 -10.70 2.54 0.33
C LEU A 380 -11.26 2.10 -1.02
N LEU A 381 -10.98 0.85 -1.37
CA LEU A 381 -11.30 0.25 -2.65
C LEU A 381 -12.49 -0.69 -2.47
N ARG A 382 -13.68 -0.19 -2.78
CA ARG A 382 -14.90 -0.97 -2.79
C ARG A 382 -14.91 -1.87 -4.03
N GLN A 383 -15.14 -3.16 -3.81
CA GLN A 383 -15.28 -4.17 -4.83
C GLN A 383 -16.53 -5.00 -4.55
N GLU A 384 -17.24 -5.36 -5.61
CA GLU A 384 -18.35 -6.31 -5.57
C GLU A 384 -18.00 -7.47 -6.50
N SER A 385 -17.93 -8.67 -5.94
CA SER A 385 -17.67 -9.91 -6.67
C SER A 385 -18.80 -10.90 -6.45
N ALA A 386 -18.82 -12.01 -7.20
CA ALA A 386 -19.73 -13.11 -6.94
C ALA A 386 -19.58 -13.68 -5.51
N ALA A 387 -18.39 -13.58 -4.91
CA ALA A 387 -18.12 -13.99 -3.53
C ALA A 387 -18.61 -12.97 -2.47
N GLY A 388 -19.18 -11.85 -2.91
CA GLY A 388 -19.74 -10.81 -2.06
C GLY A 388 -19.01 -9.48 -2.15
N ARG A 389 -19.42 -8.57 -1.25
CA ARG A 389 -18.93 -7.19 -1.17
C ARG A 389 -17.71 -7.08 -0.26
N GLN A 390 -16.66 -6.40 -0.73
CA GLN A 390 -15.42 -6.23 0.00
C GLN A 390 -14.86 -4.80 -0.14
N ILE A 391 -14.34 -4.21 0.94
CA ILE A 391 -13.65 -2.89 0.89
C ILE A 391 -12.17 -3.04 1.26
N ILE A 392 -11.28 -3.06 0.28
CA ILE A 392 -9.82 -3.18 0.47
C ILE A 392 -9.26 -1.84 0.93
N ARG A 393 -8.30 -1.88 1.86
CA ARG A 393 -7.56 -0.69 2.32
C ARG A 393 -6.15 -0.77 1.76
N ALA A 394 -5.65 0.32 1.19
CA ALA A 394 -4.24 0.46 0.81
C ALA A 394 -3.73 1.81 1.29
N TYR A 395 -2.52 1.86 1.84
CA TYR A 395 -1.95 3.10 2.36
C TYR A 395 -1.03 3.76 1.33
N GLN A 396 -1.01 5.09 1.34
CA GLN A 396 -0.10 5.90 0.55
C GLN A 396 0.69 6.78 1.52
N GLY A 397 1.96 6.47 1.73
CA GLY A 397 2.82 7.22 2.66
C GLY A 397 3.24 8.59 2.13
N LYS A 398 3.66 9.47 3.05
CA LYS A 398 4.26 10.78 2.77
C LYS A 398 5.75 10.74 3.06
N GLN A 399 6.59 11.10 2.08
CA GLN A 399 8.05 11.09 2.21
C GLN A 399 8.60 12.42 2.70
N HIS A 400 8.09 13.53 2.15
CA HIS A 400 8.61 14.87 2.38
C HIS A 400 7.72 15.61 3.37
N GLY A 401 8.14 15.63 4.63
CA GLY A 401 7.49 16.43 5.67
C GLY A 401 7.74 17.92 5.50
N ILE A 402 6.76 18.74 5.87
CA ILE A 402 6.92 20.21 5.95
C ILE A 402 7.59 20.62 7.28
N PRO A 403 8.16 21.83 7.39
CA PRO A 403 9.03 22.19 8.52
C PRO A 403 8.44 21.93 9.91
N TRP A 404 7.14 22.21 10.11
CA TRP A 404 6.51 21.99 11.41
C TRP A 404 6.33 20.49 11.71
N GLU A 405 6.00 19.65 10.72
CA GLU A 405 5.91 18.19 10.90
C GLU A 405 7.26 17.63 11.35
N LEU A 406 8.34 18.06 10.68
CA LEU A 406 9.70 17.64 11.00
C LEU A 406 10.10 18.10 12.42
N SER A 407 9.73 19.32 12.79
CA SER A 407 10.00 19.85 14.14
C SER A 407 9.23 19.12 15.25
N SER A 408 8.06 18.57 14.92
CA SER A 408 7.24 17.73 15.81
C SER A 408 7.64 16.25 15.81
N GLY A 409 8.78 15.91 15.19
CA GLY A 409 9.32 14.55 15.20
C GLY A 409 8.64 13.58 14.22
N VAL A 410 7.78 14.07 13.32
CA VAL A 410 7.15 13.25 12.28
C VAL A 410 8.21 12.78 11.29
N ALA A 411 8.24 11.47 11.03
CA ALA A 411 9.17 10.86 10.08
C ALA A 411 8.55 10.75 8.68
N GLY A 412 9.36 11.04 7.66
CA GLY A 412 9.03 10.71 6.28
C GLY A 412 9.02 9.20 6.07
N HIS A 413 7.92 8.66 5.54
CA HIS A 413 7.74 7.24 5.29
C HIS A 413 6.84 7.01 4.07
N ARG A 414 7.46 6.71 2.92
CA ARG A 414 6.78 6.30 1.69
C ARG A 414 7.45 5.07 1.08
N PRO A 415 7.09 3.85 1.52
CA PRO A 415 7.75 2.64 1.05
C PRO A 415 7.35 2.22 -0.38
N TYR A 416 6.21 2.68 -0.90
CA TYR A 416 5.71 2.31 -2.23
C TYR A 416 4.70 3.34 -2.77
N GLN A 417 4.37 3.21 -4.06
CA GLN A 417 3.31 3.93 -4.75
C GLN A 417 2.10 3.02 -5.00
N VAL A 418 0.89 3.49 -4.70
CA VAL A 418 -0.34 2.76 -5.05
C VAL A 418 -0.85 3.25 -6.39
N ILE A 419 -1.16 2.32 -7.29
CA ILE A 419 -1.84 2.58 -8.57
C ILE A 419 -3.14 1.77 -8.59
N ILE A 420 -4.28 2.45 -8.67
CA ILE A 420 -5.59 1.81 -8.77
C ILE A 420 -5.91 1.61 -10.25
N GLN A 421 -6.10 0.36 -10.68
CA GLN A 421 -6.56 0.06 -12.03
C GLN A 421 -8.08 -0.13 -12.01
N LEU A 422 -8.79 0.85 -12.56
CA LEU A 422 -10.23 0.83 -12.72
C LEU A 422 -10.59 0.13 -14.00
N LYS A 423 -11.58 -0.77 -13.94
CA LYS A 423 -12.22 -1.36 -15.11
C LYS A 423 -13.71 -1.09 -15.06
N ASP A 424 -14.27 -0.50 -16.11
CA ASP A 424 -15.73 -0.32 -16.20
C ASP A 424 -16.41 -1.50 -16.90
N HIS A 425 -17.74 -1.47 -16.90
CA HIS A 425 -18.56 -2.54 -17.50
C HIS A 425 -18.38 -2.67 -19.03
N SER A 426 -17.84 -1.64 -19.70
CA SER A 426 -17.55 -1.67 -21.13
C SER A 426 -16.21 -2.35 -21.43
N GLY A 427 -15.45 -2.68 -20.38
CA GLY A 427 -14.08 -3.20 -20.47
C GLY A 427 -13.03 -2.11 -20.65
N ALA A 428 -13.40 -0.82 -20.60
CA ALA A 428 -12.43 0.26 -20.62
C ALA A 428 -11.68 0.32 -19.29
N GLU A 429 -10.40 0.66 -19.36
CA GLU A 429 -9.53 0.72 -18.18
C GLU A 429 -8.95 2.12 -17.98
N ALA A 430 -8.81 2.55 -16.72
CA ALA A 430 -8.10 3.77 -16.34
C ALA A 430 -7.29 3.55 -15.06
N LYS A 431 -6.17 4.25 -14.93
CA LYS A 431 -5.29 4.15 -13.75
C LYS A 431 -5.35 5.41 -12.91
N LEU A 432 -5.61 5.31 -11.61
CA LEU A 432 -5.53 6.43 -10.67
C LEU A 432 -4.34 6.26 -9.73
N THR A 433 -3.71 7.37 -9.38
CA THR A 433 -2.63 7.40 -8.38
C THR A 433 -2.73 8.67 -7.55
N GLY A 434 -2.04 8.73 -6.41
CA GLY A 434 -2.14 9.89 -5.54
C GLY A 434 -0.90 10.20 -4.70
N ALA A 435 -0.92 11.41 -4.13
CA ALA A 435 0.14 11.94 -3.27
C ALA A 435 -0.45 12.72 -2.10
N VAL A 436 0.36 12.90 -1.06
CA VAL A 436 -0.02 13.63 0.15
C VAL A 436 0.72 14.97 0.17
N CYS A 437 -0.03 16.04 -0.06
CA CYS A 437 0.37 17.44 0.09
C CYS A 437 1.71 17.75 -0.60
N TYR A 438 2.74 18.06 0.18
CA TYR A 438 4.05 18.48 -0.30
C TYR A 438 4.73 17.45 -1.22
N ASP A 439 4.43 16.16 -1.08
CA ASP A 439 4.93 15.13 -1.98
C ASP A 439 4.44 15.33 -3.44
N ALA A 440 3.32 16.03 -3.66
CA ALA A 440 2.86 16.34 -5.01
C ALA A 440 3.78 17.33 -5.75
N THR A 441 4.61 18.07 -5.01
CA THR A 441 5.62 18.98 -5.60
C THR A 441 6.86 18.25 -6.10
N ASP A 442 7.06 16.98 -5.71
CA ASP A 442 8.19 16.19 -6.21
C ASP A 442 7.97 15.81 -7.67
N LEU A 443 8.70 16.50 -8.55
CA LEU A 443 8.62 16.27 -9.98
C LEU A 443 9.06 14.85 -10.35
N LYS A 444 9.91 14.18 -9.56
CA LYS A 444 10.34 12.80 -9.83
C LYS A 444 9.15 11.84 -9.80
N LEU A 445 8.30 11.96 -8.77
CA LEU A 445 7.05 11.21 -8.67
C LEU A 445 6.14 11.49 -9.86
N SER A 446 5.95 12.77 -10.22
CA SER A 446 5.08 13.14 -11.32
C SER A 446 5.58 12.61 -12.68
N ALA A 447 6.91 12.61 -12.87
CA ALA A 447 7.55 12.13 -14.09
C ALA A 447 7.42 10.61 -14.22
N ASP A 448 7.66 9.86 -13.13
CA ASP A 448 7.49 8.41 -13.11
C ASP A 448 6.02 8.02 -13.39
N MET A 449 5.05 8.76 -12.84
CA MET A 449 3.62 8.44 -12.97
C MET A 449 2.97 8.93 -14.27
N ARG A 450 3.62 9.83 -15.03
CA ARG A 450 3.07 10.44 -16.26
C ARG A 450 2.62 9.41 -17.29
N GLU A 451 3.41 8.37 -17.51
CA GLU A 451 3.16 7.35 -18.53
C GLU A 451 2.35 6.16 -18.01
N ILE A 452 2.02 6.16 -16.70
CA ILE A 452 1.37 5.05 -16.00
C ILE A 452 -0.05 5.40 -15.56
N SER A 453 -0.28 6.60 -15.05
CA SER A 453 -1.56 7.04 -14.46
C SER A 453 -2.39 7.88 -15.42
N ASP A 454 -3.71 7.77 -15.33
CA ASP A 454 -4.72 8.50 -16.09
C ASP A 454 -5.48 9.56 -15.27
N GLY A 455 -5.31 9.56 -13.95
CA GLY A 455 -5.70 10.66 -13.08
C GLY A 455 -4.81 10.71 -11.83
N PHE A 456 -4.58 11.93 -11.34
CA PHE A 456 -3.73 12.19 -10.17
C PHE A 456 -4.51 12.89 -9.06
N VAL A 457 -4.48 12.32 -7.86
CA VAL A 457 -5.24 12.81 -6.70
C VAL A 457 -4.31 13.29 -5.60
N ILE A 458 -4.60 14.46 -5.02
CA ILE A 458 -3.79 15.09 -3.99
C ILE A 458 -4.66 15.40 -2.78
N ALA A 459 -4.27 14.88 -1.61
CA ALA A 459 -4.84 15.26 -0.33
C ALA A 459 -3.89 16.28 0.33
N ALA A 460 -4.37 17.48 0.67
CA ALA A 460 -3.52 18.58 1.13
C ALA A 460 -4.03 19.23 2.43
N LEU A 461 -3.08 19.67 3.25
CA LEU A 461 -3.25 20.58 4.38
C LEU A 461 -2.19 21.67 4.20
N ASN A 462 -2.47 22.62 3.29
CA ASN A 462 -1.47 23.62 2.91
C ASN A 462 -2.01 25.05 2.97
N PRO A 463 -1.30 25.99 3.63
CA PRO A 463 -1.67 27.40 3.65
C PRO A 463 -1.32 28.16 2.36
N ASP A 464 -0.30 27.71 1.62
CA ASP A 464 0.12 28.34 0.36
C ASP A 464 -0.75 27.84 -0.82
N ILE A 465 -1.94 28.40 -0.92
CA ILE A 465 -2.96 28.03 -1.92
C ILE A 465 -2.46 28.34 -3.33
N ASN A 466 -1.83 29.50 -3.53
CA ASN A 466 -1.40 29.94 -4.86
C ASN A 466 -0.36 29.00 -5.48
N THR A 467 0.61 28.53 -4.69
CA THR A 467 1.60 27.57 -5.17
C THR A 467 0.96 26.25 -5.58
N PHE A 468 0.00 25.74 -4.79
CA PHE A 468 -0.69 24.49 -5.12
C PHE A 468 -1.66 24.64 -6.30
N ASP A 469 -2.33 25.77 -6.46
CA ASP A 469 -3.15 26.07 -7.63
C ASP A 469 -2.29 26.13 -8.90
N ASN A 470 -1.15 26.83 -8.85
CA ASN A 470 -0.19 26.85 -9.96
C ASN A 470 0.39 25.47 -10.26
N MET A 471 0.71 24.70 -9.22
CA MET A 471 1.20 23.33 -9.36
C MET A 471 0.16 22.43 -10.01
N THR A 472 -1.10 22.44 -9.58
CA THR A 472 -2.16 21.61 -10.19
C THR A 472 -2.42 22.01 -11.65
N ALA A 473 -2.42 23.31 -11.94
CA ALA A 473 -2.54 23.84 -13.30
C ALA A 473 -1.35 23.46 -14.21
N ALA A 474 -0.15 23.30 -13.66
CA ALA A 474 1.03 22.83 -14.38
C ALA A 474 1.04 21.31 -14.54
N LEU A 475 0.79 20.56 -13.46
CA LEU A 475 0.84 19.09 -13.44
C LEU A 475 -0.18 18.47 -14.39
N GLN A 476 -1.40 19.01 -14.49
CA GLN A 476 -2.39 18.52 -15.44
C GLN A 476 -1.89 18.53 -16.89
N PHE A 477 -1.05 19.52 -17.23
CA PHE A 477 -0.46 19.64 -18.55
C PHE A 477 0.76 18.74 -18.70
N HIS A 478 1.71 18.79 -17.76
CA HIS A 478 2.97 18.03 -17.84
C HIS A 478 2.78 16.52 -17.69
N MET A 479 1.84 16.09 -16.84
CA MET A 479 1.42 14.70 -16.76
C MET A 479 0.40 14.34 -17.85
N TYR A 480 -0.21 15.35 -18.50
CA TYR A 480 -1.26 15.24 -19.51
C TYR A 480 -2.46 14.40 -19.05
N GLN A 481 -3.01 14.73 -17.87
CA GLN A 481 -4.14 14.04 -17.25
C GLN A 481 -4.90 14.95 -16.29
N PRO A 482 -6.12 14.58 -15.86
CA PRO A 482 -6.81 15.26 -14.78
C PRO A 482 -6.02 15.20 -13.46
N VAL A 483 -5.93 16.34 -12.77
CA VAL A 483 -5.35 16.49 -11.44
C VAL A 483 -6.44 17.03 -10.51
N MET A 484 -6.62 16.37 -9.38
CA MET A 484 -7.69 16.63 -8.41
C MET A 484 -7.10 16.83 -7.02
N LEU A 485 -7.30 17.99 -6.44
CA LEU A 485 -6.73 18.37 -5.15
C LEU A 485 -7.84 18.70 -4.14
N ALA A 486 -7.83 18.01 -3.00
CA ALA A 486 -8.64 18.34 -1.85
C ALA A 486 -7.75 18.97 -0.76
N ASN A 487 -7.90 20.27 -0.54
CA ASN A 487 -7.26 20.97 0.58
C ASN A 487 -8.21 21.09 1.77
N THR A 488 -7.67 21.37 2.95
CA THR A 488 -8.46 21.70 4.13
C THR A 488 -9.36 22.92 3.90
N GLY A 489 -10.55 22.90 4.51
CA GLY A 489 -11.45 24.05 4.55
C GLY A 489 -10.92 25.20 5.40
N GLN A 490 -9.88 25.00 6.23
CA GLN A 490 -9.23 26.08 6.97
C GLN A 490 -8.68 27.14 6.01
N TYR A 491 -8.02 26.71 4.94
CA TYR A 491 -7.40 27.59 3.94
C TYR A 491 -8.23 27.68 2.65
N GLY A 492 -8.92 26.61 2.26
CA GLY A 492 -9.58 26.51 0.95
C GLY A 492 -8.60 26.09 -0.15
N GLY A 493 -8.93 26.33 -1.41
CA GLY A 493 -8.03 26.01 -2.53
C GLY A 493 -8.14 24.56 -3.02
N SER A 494 -9.27 23.88 -2.79
CA SER A 494 -9.54 22.63 -3.49
C SER A 494 -9.82 22.91 -4.96
N SER A 495 -9.20 22.14 -5.84
CA SER A 495 -9.23 22.40 -7.28
C SER A 495 -9.21 21.10 -8.08
N ALA A 496 -9.76 21.15 -9.29
CA ALA A 496 -9.65 20.07 -10.26
C ALA A 496 -9.39 20.65 -11.64
N HIS A 497 -8.34 20.16 -12.30
CA HIS A 497 -7.94 20.63 -13.62
C HIS A 497 -7.70 19.47 -14.58
N ALA A 498 -7.96 19.67 -15.88
CA ALA A 498 -7.66 18.71 -16.93
C ALA A 498 -7.19 19.42 -18.22
N PRO A 499 -6.40 18.78 -19.10
CA PRO A 499 -5.74 19.42 -20.25
C PRO A 499 -6.65 19.74 -21.45
N TRP A 500 -7.74 20.44 -21.20
CA TRP A 500 -8.60 21.04 -22.21
C TRP A 500 -8.03 22.38 -22.71
N LYS A 501 -8.34 22.72 -23.96
CA LYS A 501 -7.85 23.93 -24.62
C LYS A 501 -8.47 25.18 -24.02
N ALA A 502 -9.81 25.22 -23.91
CA ALA A 502 -10.55 26.33 -23.33
C ALA A 502 -10.30 26.44 -21.82
N HIS A 503 -10.10 27.66 -21.32
CA HIS A 503 -9.77 27.90 -19.92
C HIS A 503 -10.87 27.42 -18.96
N TYR A 504 -12.13 27.74 -19.26
CA TYR A 504 -13.29 27.36 -18.44
C TYR A 504 -13.57 25.86 -18.45
N GLU A 505 -13.06 25.11 -19.44
CA GLU A 505 -13.16 23.64 -19.46
C GLU A 505 -12.00 23.00 -18.72
N ARG A 506 -10.83 23.66 -18.76
CA ARG A 506 -9.60 23.21 -18.09
C ARG A 506 -9.76 23.22 -16.57
N GLN A 507 -10.40 24.25 -16.02
CA GLN A 507 -10.71 24.37 -14.60
C GLN A 507 -12.10 23.76 -14.35
N ILE A 508 -12.14 22.51 -13.88
CA ILE A 508 -13.38 21.75 -13.70
C ILE A 508 -14.09 22.17 -12.42
N ALA A 509 -13.32 22.34 -11.35
CA ALA A 509 -13.81 22.80 -10.06
C ALA A 509 -12.72 23.62 -9.37
N HIS A 510 -13.13 24.65 -8.63
CA HIS A 510 -12.23 25.45 -7.83
C HIS A 510 -13.01 26.12 -6.71
N VAL A 511 -12.56 25.94 -5.49
CA VAL A 511 -13.19 26.54 -4.31
C VAL A 511 -12.16 27.35 -3.55
N HIS A 512 -12.32 28.66 -3.62
CA HIS A 512 -11.59 29.62 -2.80
C HIS A 512 -12.41 30.04 -1.58
N GLY A 513 -11.72 30.28 -0.46
CA GLY A 513 -12.32 30.76 0.77
C GLY A 513 -11.73 30.05 1.98
N ASN A 514 -11.29 30.83 2.96
CA ASN A 514 -10.85 30.31 4.24
C ASN A 514 -12.05 29.98 5.14
N ASN A 515 -11.88 29.02 6.03
CA ASN A 515 -12.89 28.58 6.99
C ASN A 515 -14.25 28.18 6.37
N GLN A 516 -14.23 27.48 5.23
CA GLN A 516 -15.46 26.93 4.62
C GLN A 516 -15.47 25.40 4.59
N ALA A 517 -16.63 24.82 4.96
CA ALA A 517 -16.91 23.40 4.76
C ALA A 517 -17.66 23.23 3.44
N VAL A 518 -17.02 22.63 2.44
CA VAL A 518 -17.55 22.56 1.07
C VAL A 518 -17.38 21.15 0.51
N VAL A 519 -18.33 20.74 -0.32
CA VAL A 519 -18.23 19.54 -1.14
C VAL A 519 -18.43 19.96 -2.60
N SER A 520 -17.48 19.62 -3.45
CA SER A 520 -17.53 19.90 -4.89
C SER A 520 -17.73 18.61 -5.66
N ILE A 521 -18.83 18.50 -6.40
CA ILE A 521 -19.17 17.30 -7.17
C ILE A 521 -19.11 17.63 -8.67
N PHE A 522 -18.35 16.86 -9.43
CA PHE A 522 -18.15 17.07 -10.86
C PHE A 522 -17.81 15.75 -11.58
N GLU A 523 -17.77 15.81 -12.91
CA GLU A 523 -17.44 14.68 -13.79
C GLU A 523 -16.09 14.93 -14.46
N VAL A 524 -15.30 13.87 -14.63
CA VAL A 524 -13.98 13.90 -15.25
C VAL A 524 -13.87 12.77 -16.27
N ASP A 525 -13.24 13.04 -17.41
CA ASP A 525 -12.91 12.00 -18.41
C ASP A 525 -11.48 11.48 -18.16
N LEU A 526 -11.38 10.25 -17.65
CA LEU A 526 -10.08 9.59 -17.41
C LEU A 526 -9.50 8.97 -18.69
N LEU A 527 -10.29 8.79 -19.74
CA LEU A 527 -9.85 8.16 -20.99
C LEU A 527 -9.38 9.19 -22.03
N ALA A 528 -9.85 10.43 -21.92
CA ALA A 528 -9.58 11.50 -22.89
C ALA A 528 -8.10 11.70 -23.20
N PHE A 529 -7.19 11.55 -22.24
CA PHE A 529 -5.80 11.93 -22.40
C PHE A 529 -4.81 10.76 -22.48
N LYS A 530 -5.33 9.53 -22.65
CA LYS A 530 -4.52 8.32 -22.77
C LYS A 530 -3.58 8.35 -23.96
N ASN A 531 -4.02 8.91 -25.08
CA ASN A 531 -3.26 8.94 -26.32
C ASN A 531 -3.23 10.34 -26.92
N THR A 532 -2.25 10.55 -27.81
CA THR A 532 -2.06 11.79 -28.55
C THR A 532 -2.92 11.88 -29.81
N ARG A 533 -3.67 10.82 -30.13
CA ARG A 533 -4.56 10.79 -31.28
C ARG A 533 -5.74 11.74 -31.05
N LYS A 534 -6.18 12.39 -32.15
CA LYS A 534 -7.46 13.09 -32.19
C LYS A 534 -8.56 12.03 -32.12
N VAL A 535 -9.00 11.73 -30.91
CA VAL A 535 -10.26 11.03 -30.66
C VAL A 535 -11.36 12.07 -30.78
N ASP A 536 -12.50 11.72 -31.38
CA ASP A 536 -13.72 12.53 -31.29
C ASP A 536 -14.17 12.56 -29.83
N VAL A 537 -13.65 13.55 -29.11
CA VAL A 537 -14.12 13.95 -27.79
C VAL A 537 -14.93 15.24 -27.95
N PRO A 538 -15.97 15.47 -27.12
CA PRO A 538 -16.81 16.66 -27.24
C PRO A 538 -16.06 17.99 -27.03
N LYS A 539 -14.91 17.94 -26.36
CA LYS A 539 -14.09 19.10 -25.96
C LYS A 539 -12.75 19.07 -26.66
N GLU A 540 -12.26 20.24 -27.07
CA GLU A 540 -10.95 20.33 -27.74
C GLU A 540 -9.81 20.15 -26.72
N LYS A 541 -8.96 19.15 -26.95
CA LYS A 541 -7.79 18.88 -26.10
C LYS A 541 -6.70 19.93 -26.34
N LYS A 542 -5.94 20.26 -25.30
CA LYS A 542 -4.68 20.99 -25.46
C LYS A 542 -3.67 20.10 -26.21
N ALA A 543 -2.75 20.69 -26.97
CA ALA A 543 -1.66 19.92 -27.56
C ALA A 543 -0.88 19.17 -26.47
N ALA A 544 -0.53 17.91 -26.72
CA ALA A 544 0.23 17.11 -25.77
C ALA A 544 1.59 17.78 -25.48
N PRO A 545 2.08 17.72 -24.22
CA PRO A 545 3.40 18.25 -23.89
C PRO A 545 4.49 17.48 -24.65
N ALA A 546 5.62 18.15 -24.89
CA ALA A 546 6.77 17.54 -25.54
C ALA A 546 7.22 16.25 -24.83
N GLY A 547 7.55 15.22 -25.61
CA GLY A 547 8.01 13.94 -25.09
C GLY A 547 6.91 13.01 -24.57
N PHE A 548 5.65 13.42 -24.51
CA PHE A 548 4.54 12.52 -24.18
C PHE A 548 4.16 11.66 -25.37
N LYS A 549 4.35 10.35 -25.25
CA LYS A 549 4.09 9.37 -26.32
C LYS A 549 2.71 8.70 -26.21
N GLY A 550 1.93 9.05 -25.19
CA GLY A 550 0.73 8.31 -24.80
C GLY A 550 1.03 7.22 -23.78
N ARG A 551 -0.02 6.75 -23.11
CA ARG A 551 0.01 5.66 -22.14
C ARG A 551 -0.32 4.38 -22.88
N ASN A 552 0.71 3.81 -23.48
CA ASN A 552 0.60 2.49 -24.07
C ASN A 552 0.67 1.48 -22.95
N LEU A 553 -0.48 0.90 -22.60
CA LEU A 553 -0.47 -0.46 -22.06
C LEU A 553 -1.02 -1.32 -23.17
N GLY A 554 -0.10 -2.03 -23.83
CA GLY A 554 -0.50 -3.18 -24.59
C GLY A 554 -1.27 -4.12 -23.66
N THR A 555 -2.52 -4.38 -24.00
CA THR A 555 -2.87 -5.75 -24.34
C THR A 555 -1.95 -6.17 -25.50
N ALA A 556 -0.73 -6.60 -25.17
CA ALA A 556 -0.02 -7.49 -26.06
C ALA A 556 -0.63 -8.85 -25.79
N SER A 557 -1.43 -9.27 -26.77
CA SER A 557 -1.95 -10.62 -27.00
C SER A 557 -1.17 -11.76 -26.36
#